data_AF-A0A3C1LUZ4-F1
#
_entry.id   AF-A0A3C1LUZ4-F1
#
_cell.length_a   1.000
_cell.length_b   1.000
_cell.length_c   1.000
_cell.angle_alpha   90.00
_cell.angle_beta   90.00
_cell.angle_gamma   90.00
#
_symmetry.space_group_name_H-M   'P 1'
#
loop_
_entity.id
_entity.type
_entity.pdbx_description
1 polymer ?
#
loop_
_entity_poly.entity_id
_entity_poly.type
_entity_poly.pdbx_seq_one_letter_code
_entity_poly.pdbx_strand_id
1 'polypeptide(L)'
;MASFDQPSNEDFLKSLGFPTLEVHQTFSHFDFTRPGRRVLLIGPMGSGKTEFAAKVWRDANIAKKKSNLVKANTSTGEVDRRNVFFIRSQIDGARFTDYPEDAMAYRSGYIQCGSNIARIRDSFDFEKVLEDNPTVGTYIIDEASFFDERLAYVVRNASLQKGIMFIFPTLILNFRRDIFNSTARLMLEIATDVIPLTAYCEHDDCLRDAFYTYRYYSVDGLECPALYFDPLIVVGGDSTKTGSENPNYASRCDEHHFLPGKEYTFFSLKPMAEDANKGNIKALRTEIDNLKYHMKRSQLYKNLAARYKGDPNEEVYMNSLRPDYIAEKALMYLFNEQNLVSEDMLVRIVNELDLNREYMERVLTDNRRPVSLDQGLLF
;
A
#
# COMPACT_ATOMS: atom_id res chain seq x y z
N MET A 1 2.74 -9.52 49.33
CA MET A 1 3.29 -10.26 48.19
C MET A 1 2.80 -9.57 46.94
N ALA A 2 3.71 -8.94 46.20
CA ALA A 2 3.41 -8.18 44.99
C ALA A 2 2.90 -9.14 43.91
N SER A 3 1.76 -8.79 43.29
CA SER A 3 1.33 -9.41 42.04
C SER A 3 2.25 -8.88 40.93
N PHE A 4 2.97 -9.80 40.28
CA PHE A 4 3.60 -9.49 39.01
C PHE A 4 2.49 -9.44 37.96
N ASP A 5 2.04 -8.23 37.62
CA ASP A 5 1.25 -8.03 36.40
C ASP A 5 2.12 -8.42 35.21
N GLN A 6 1.68 -9.41 34.44
CA GLN A 6 2.26 -9.66 33.13
C GLN A 6 1.95 -8.46 32.23
N PRO A 7 2.93 -7.93 31.48
CA PRO A 7 2.67 -6.86 30.53
C PRO A 7 1.63 -7.34 29.52
N SER A 8 0.54 -6.60 29.40
CA SER A 8 -0.49 -6.88 28.40
C SER A 8 0.10 -6.70 26.99
N ASN A 9 -0.53 -7.30 25.96
CA ASN A 9 -0.13 -7.09 24.55
C ASN A 9 -0.06 -5.59 24.15
N GLU A 10 -0.78 -4.72 24.87
CA GLU A 10 -0.74 -3.27 24.69
C GLU A 10 0.62 -2.66 25.08
N ASP A 11 1.30 -3.21 26.10
CA ASP A 11 2.61 -2.73 26.57
C ASP A 11 3.77 -3.20 25.69
N PHE A 12 3.62 -4.32 24.99
CA PHE A 12 4.62 -4.81 24.02
C PHE A 12 4.72 -3.89 22.80
N LEU A 13 3.58 -3.50 22.19
CA LEU A 13 3.56 -2.57 21.06
C LEU A 13 4.14 -1.20 21.43
N LYS A 14 3.89 -0.76 22.66
CA LYS A 14 4.48 0.47 23.23
C LYS A 14 6.01 0.41 23.32
N SER A 15 6.57 -0.74 23.72
CA SER A 15 8.03 -0.96 23.76
C SER A 15 8.70 -0.94 22.37
N LEU A 16 7.92 -1.17 21.31
CA LEU A 16 8.35 -1.13 19.91
C LEU A 16 8.11 0.23 19.24
N GLY A 17 7.62 1.23 19.97
CA GLY A 17 7.37 2.59 19.47
C GLY A 17 6.04 2.77 18.74
N PHE A 18 5.08 1.85 18.88
CA PHE A 18 3.72 2.00 18.35
C PHE A 18 2.79 2.65 19.39
N PRO A 19 1.78 3.45 18.97
CA PRO A 19 0.81 4.05 19.88
C PRO A 19 -0.12 3.01 20.51
N THR A 20 -0.77 3.37 21.63
CA THR A 20 -1.83 2.55 22.25
C THR A 20 -3.06 2.53 21.34
N LEU A 21 -3.46 1.35 20.85
CA LEU A 21 -4.54 1.19 19.87
C LEU A 21 -5.78 0.57 20.52
N GLU A 22 -6.92 1.26 20.47
CA GLU A 22 -8.22 0.71 20.83
C GLU A 22 -8.77 -0.10 19.63
N VAL A 23 -8.91 -1.42 19.79
CA VAL A 23 -9.45 -2.32 18.74
C VAL A 23 -10.97 -2.40 18.87
N HIS A 24 -11.70 -1.89 17.87
CA HIS A 24 -13.16 -1.83 17.87
C HIS A 24 -13.81 -3.13 17.33
N GLN A 25 -14.99 -3.49 17.86
CA GLN A 25 -15.83 -4.55 17.29
C GLN A 25 -16.53 -4.06 16.00
N THR A 26 -16.50 -4.88 14.95
CA THR A 26 -16.66 -4.46 13.53
C THR A 26 -18.10 -4.25 13.04
N PHE A 27 -19.13 -4.24 13.89
CA PHE A 27 -20.54 -4.18 13.46
C PHE A 27 -21.45 -3.27 14.31
N SER A 28 -20.91 -2.20 14.87
CA SER A 28 -21.70 -1.13 15.52
C SER A 28 -21.92 0.07 14.58
N HIS A 29 -22.88 0.95 14.90
CA HIS A 29 -23.01 2.25 14.25
C HIS A 29 -21.79 3.12 14.54
N PHE A 30 -21.42 4.00 13.62
CA PHE A 30 -20.28 4.89 13.85
C PHE A 30 -20.56 5.91 14.97
N ASP A 31 -19.63 6.03 15.90
CA ASP A 31 -19.73 6.95 17.04
C ASP A 31 -19.21 8.36 16.65
N PHE A 32 -20.15 9.30 16.53
CA PHE A 32 -19.88 10.72 16.27
C PHE A 32 -19.71 11.57 17.54
N THR A 33 -19.80 10.99 18.74
CA THR A 33 -19.80 11.76 19.99
C THR A 33 -18.39 12.15 20.45
N ARG A 34 -17.39 11.31 20.18
CA ARG A 34 -15.98 11.53 20.54
C ARG A 34 -15.29 12.49 19.55
N PRO A 35 -14.90 13.71 19.96
CA PRO A 35 -14.18 14.63 19.08
C PRO A 35 -12.73 14.18 18.83
N GLY A 36 -12.13 14.67 17.74
CA GLY A 36 -10.69 14.56 17.53
C GLY A 36 -10.17 13.15 17.25
N ARG A 37 -11.04 12.24 16.78
CA ARG A 37 -10.64 10.88 16.39
C ARG A 37 -9.92 10.88 15.04
N ARG A 38 -8.88 10.06 14.94
CA ARG A 38 -8.11 9.78 13.73
C ARG A 38 -8.13 8.26 13.55
N VAL A 39 -9.16 7.80 12.84
CA VAL A 39 -9.49 6.38 12.69
C VAL A 39 -8.78 5.83 11.47
N LEU A 40 -7.85 4.92 11.70
CA LEU A 40 -7.16 4.22 10.62
C LEU A 40 -7.92 2.94 10.28
N LEU A 41 -8.47 2.89 9.07
CA LEU A 41 -9.21 1.74 8.58
C LEU A 41 -8.31 0.91 7.67
N ILE A 42 -7.82 -0.22 8.18
CA ILE A 42 -6.80 -1.03 7.54
C ILE A 42 -7.37 -2.36 7.06
N GLY A 43 -6.73 -2.98 6.07
CA GLY A 43 -7.09 -4.29 5.56
C GLY A 43 -6.54 -4.51 4.16
N PRO A 44 -6.48 -5.77 3.67
CA PRO A 44 -6.00 -6.04 2.32
C PRO A 44 -6.88 -5.38 1.24
N MET A 45 -6.40 -5.34 0.00
CA MET A 45 -7.28 -5.00 -1.12
C MET A 45 -8.53 -5.91 -1.11
N GLY A 46 -9.71 -5.37 -1.41
CA GLY A 46 -10.96 -6.13 -1.38
C GLY A 46 -11.62 -6.33 -0.01
N SER A 47 -11.01 -5.87 1.10
CA SER A 47 -11.57 -6.02 2.46
C SER A 47 -12.77 -5.11 2.80
N GLY A 48 -13.30 -4.35 1.84
CA GLY A 48 -14.47 -3.49 2.07
C GLY A 48 -14.16 -2.13 2.74
N LYS A 49 -12.95 -1.59 2.60
CA LYS A 49 -12.56 -0.32 3.23
C LYS A 49 -13.46 0.85 2.81
N THR A 50 -13.70 0.98 1.50
CA THR A 50 -14.57 2.04 0.98
C THR A 50 -16.05 1.76 1.26
N GLU A 51 -16.46 0.49 1.36
CA GLU A 51 -17.79 0.09 1.83
C GLU A 51 -18.04 0.52 3.30
N PHE A 52 -17.03 0.43 4.15
CA PHE A 52 -17.11 0.95 5.51
C PHE A 52 -17.25 2.48 5.52
N ALA A 53 -16.50 3.20 4.68
CA ALA A 53 -16.68 4.63 4.49
C ALA A 53 -18.13 4.97 4.06
N ALA A 54 -18.71 4.18 3.15
CA ALA A 54 -20.11 4.28 2.76
C ALA A 54 -21.09 4.00 3.91
N LYS A 55 -20.76 3.09 4.82
CA LYS A 55 -21.53 2.89 6.07
C LYS A 55 -21.47 4.12 6.97
N VAL A 56 -20.28 4.70 7.20
CA VAL A 56 -20.14 5.93 8.02
C VAL A 56 -20.99 7.06 7.46
N TRP A 57 -21.00 7.24 6.14
CA TRP A 57 -21.85 8.24 5.47
C TRP A 57 -23.34 8.01 5.73
N ARG A 58 -23.80 6.75 5.65
CA ARG A 58 -25.20 6.39 5.96
C ARG A 58 -25.55 6.63 7.42
N ASP A 59 -24.67 6.25 8.35
CA ASP A 59 -24.84 6.49 9.78
C ASP A 59 -24.94 8.00 10.08
N ALA A 60 -24.12 8.82 9.42
CA ALA A 60 -24.16 10.26 9.53
C ALA A 60 -25.51 10.85 9.07
N ASN A 61 -26.07 10.36 7.95
CA ASN A 61 -27.38 10.78 7.47
C ASN A 61 -28.51 10.45 8.46
N ILE A 62 -28.42 9.33 9.18
CA ILE A 62 -29.35 9.00 10.26
C ILE A 62 -29.11 9.89 11.48
N ALA A 63 -27.86 10.15 11.86
CA ALA A 63 -27.49 10.99 12.99
C ALA A 63 -27.92 12.46 12.80
N LYS A 64 -27.90 12.97 11.55
CA LYS A 64 -28.37 14.33 11.22
C LYS A 64 -29.85 14.53 11.47
N LYS A 65 -30.67 13.47 11.33
CA LYS A 65 -32.12 13.50 11.58
C LYS A 65 -32.47 13.52 13.08
N LYS A 66 -31.49 13.35 13.96
CA LYS A 66 -31.72 13.33 15.41
C LYS A 66 -31.89 14.75 15.98
N SER A 67 -32.39 14.81 17.19
CA SER A 67 -32.73 16.08 17.87
C SER A 67 -31.53 17.00 18.09
N ASN A 68 -31.81 18.24 18.45
CA ASN A 68 -30.79 19.24 18.80
C ASN A 68 -29.91 18.80 19.99
N LEU A 69 -30.41 17.94 20.88
CA LEU A 69 -29.61 17.36 21.95
C LEU A 69 -28.47 16.49 21.39
N VAL A 70 -28.78 15.66 20.38
CA VAL A 70 -27.77 14.85 19.70
C VAL A 70 -26.81 15.74 18.90
N LYS A 71 -27.31 16.80 18.27
CA LYS A 71 -26.46 17.81 17.60
C LYS A 71 -25.44 18.41 18.57
N ALA A 72 -25.86 18.83 19.76
CA ALA A 72 -24.97 19.39 20.76
C ALA A 72 -23.88 18.39 21.17
N ASN A 73 -24.23 17.12 21.36
CA ASN A 73 -23.27 16.07 21.73
C ASN A 73 -22.30 15.67 20.60
N THR A 74 -22.61 16.01 19.35
CA THR A 74 -21.83 15.64 18.16
C THR A 74 -21.18 16.85 17.49
N SER A 75 -21.20 18.02 18.13
CA SER A 75 -20.56 19.24 17.62
C SER A 75 -19.43 19.72 18.54
N THR A 76 -18.49 20.47 17.99
CA THR A 76 -17.45 21.21 18.73
C THR A 76 -17.29 22.58 18.08
N GLY A 77 -17.68 23.65 18.76
CA GLY A 77 -17.78 24.96 18.14
C GLY A 77 -18.74 24.94 16.95
N GLU A 78 -18.28 25.41 15.78
CA GLU A 78 -19.05 25.45 14.53
C GLU A 78 -19.01 24.12 13.75
N VAL A 79 -18.16 23.19 14.18
CA VAL A 79 -17.94 21.89 13.53
C VAL A 79 -19.00 20.88 14.00
N ASP A 80 -19.70 20.25 13.05
CA ASP A 80 -20.65 19.15 13.32
C ASP A 80 -20.10 17.84 12.75
N ARG A 81 -19.76 16.88 13.62
CA ARG A 81 -19.16 15.59 13.23
C ARG A 81 -20.07 14.74 12.35
N ARG A 82 -21.37 15.02 12.32
CA ARG A 82 -22.31 14.34 11.43
C ARG A 82 -22.23 14.88 10.00
N ASN A 83 -21.64 16.06 9.78
CA ASN A 83 -21.31 16.55 8.45
C ASN A 83 -20.04 15.83 7.97
N VAL A 84 -20.24 14.89 7.06
CA VAL A 84 -19.18 14.09 6.45
C VAL A 84 -18.78 14.71 5.10
N PHE A 85 -17.50 14.65 4.80
CA PHE A 85 -16.91 15.07 3.54
C PHE A 85 -15.92 14.01 3.05
N PHE A 86 -15.97 13.67 1.76
CA PHE A 86 -15.14 12.63 1.17
C PHE A 86 -14.00 13.23 0.35
N ILE A 87 -12.79 12.70 0.51
CA ILE A 87 -11.59 13.17 -0.16
C ILE A 87 -11.01 12.01 -0.97
N ARG A 88 -10.78 12.27 -2.26
CA ARG A 88 -10.16 11.31 -3.19
C ARG A 88 -8.84 11.87 -3.73
N SER A 89 -7.83 11.02 -3.84
CA SER A 89 -6.59 11.35 -4.54
C SER A 89 -6.82 11.49 -6.05
N GLN A 90 -6.21 12.49 -6.67
CA GLN A 90 -6.22 12.61 -8.13
C GLN A 90 -5.54 11.42 -8.84
N ILE A 91 -4.59 10.76 -8.18
CA ILE A 91 -3.90 9.57 -8.73
C ILE A 91 -4.88 8.41 -8.97
N ASP A 92 -5.96 8.34 -8.19
CA ASP A 92 -6.96 7.27 -8.26
C ASP A 92 -8.12 7.59 -9.22
N GLY A 93 -8.07 8.74 -9.91
CA GLY A 93 -9.16 9.22 -10.77
C GLY A 93 -9.49 8.29 -11.95
N ALA A 94 -8.50 7.56 -12.47
CA ALA A 94 -8.68 6.66 -13.61
C ALA A 94 -9.49 5.39 -13.29
N ARG A 95 -9.66 5.03 -12.01
CA ARG A 95 -10.37 3.80 -11.61
C ARG A 95 -11.89 3.92 -11.61
N PHE A 96 -12.43 5.15 -11.61
CA PHE A 96 -13.86 5.40 -11.37
C PHE A 96 -14.51 6.25 -12.46
N THR A 97 -14.04 6.13 -13.71
CA THR A 97 -14.57 6.90 -14.84
C THR A 97 -16.05 6.62 -15.14
N ASP A 98 -16.55 5.45 -14.73
CA ASP A 98 -17.93 5.02 -14.97
C ASP A 98 -18.93 5.56 -13.93
N TYR A 99 -18.45 6.27 -12.90
CA TYR A 99 -19.29 6.83 -11.84
C TYR A 99 -19.44 8.35 -11.97
N PRO A 100 -20.54 8.93 -11.44
CA PRO A 100 -20.69 10.38 -11.33
C PRO A 100 -19.49 11.05 -10.65
N GLU A 101 -19.18 12.30 -11.00
CA GLU A 101 -18.02 13.00 -10.42
C GLU A 101 -18.11 13.16 -8.90
N ASP A 102 -19.33 13.24 -8.37
CA ASP A 102 -19.62 13.36 -6.95
C ASP A 102 -19.79 12.01 -6.23
N ALA A 103 -19.41 10.90 -6.88
CA ALA A 103 -19.60 9.57 -6.35
C ALA A 103 -18.40 9.08 -5.51
N MET A 104 -18.70 8.71 -4.25
CA MET A 104 -17.89 7.77 -3.49
C MET A 104 -18.23 6.35 -3.93
N ALA A 105 -17.52 5.87 -4.95
CA ALA A 105 -17.65 4.54 -5.52
C ALA A 105 -16.93 3.45 -4.71
N TYR A 106 -17.52 2.26 -4.66
CA TYR A 106 -17.01 1.03 -4.04
C TYR A 106 -17.51 -0.19 -4.82
N ARG A 107 -17.03 -1.42 -4.55
CA ARG A 107 -17.25 -2.56 -5.46
C ARG A 107 -18.73 -2.93 -5.66
N SER A 108 -19.56 -2.69 -4.66
CA SER A 108 -20.99 -3.02 -4.67
C SER A 108 -21.92 -1.83 -4.96
N GLY A 109 -21.39 -0.66 -5.31
CA GLY A 109 -22.19 0.52 -5.64
C GLY A 109 -21.49 1.85 -5.36
N TYR A 110 -22.26 2.90 -5.14
CA TYR A 110 -21.71 4.22 -4.82
C TYR A 110 -22.67 5.03 -3.96
N ILE A 111 -22.12 6.04 -3.29
CA ILE A 111 -22.87 7.12 -2.64
C ILE A 111 -22.66 8.41 -3.41
N GLN A 112 -23.75 9.13 -3.72
CA GLN A 112 -23.69 10.51 -4.20
C GLN A 112 -23.42 11.43 -3.01
N CYS A 113 -22.25 12.06 -3.03
CA CYS A 113 -21.81 12.97 -1.98
C CYS A 113 -22.27 14.41 -2.20
N GLY A 114 -22.80 14.74 -3.39
CA GLY A 114 -23.17 16.11 -3.75
C GLY A 114 -21.95 17.03 -3.70
N SER A 115 -22.07 18.19 -3.04
CA SER A 115 -20.95 19.12 -2.85
C SER A 115 -19.93 18.66 -1.80
N ASN A 116 -20.19 17.59 -1.05
CA ASN A 116 -19.35 17.15 0.06
C ASN A 116 -18.28 16.14 -0.37
N ILE A 117 -17.62 16.42 -1.49
CA ILE A 117 -16.56 15.61 -2.07
C ILE A 117 -15.55 16.50 -2.77
N ALA A 118 -14.26 16.16 -2.66
CA ALA A 118 -13.20 16.85 -3.39
C ALA A 118 -12.13 15.87 -3.90
N ARG A 119 -11.50 16.25 -5.01
CA ARG A 119 -10.30 15.60 -5.54
C ARG A 119 -9.10 16.49 -5.27
N ILE A 120 -8.13 15.98 -4.50
CA ILE A 120 -6.94 16.74 -4.10
C ILE A 120 -5.68 16.06 -4.62
N ARG A 121 -4.60 16.84 -4.82
CA ARG A 121 -3.28 16.31 -5.21
C ARG A 121 -2.38 16.05 -4.02
N ASP A 122 -2.44 16.95 -3.04
CA ASP A 122 -1.49 17.02 -1.94
C ASP A 122 -2.16 17.61 -0.69
N SER A 123 -1.38 17.72 0.39
CA SER A 123 -1.83 18.31 1.65
C SER A 123 -2.19 19.80 1.57
N PHE A 124 -1.73 20.55 0.58
CA PHE A 124 -2.06 21.98 0.42
C PHE A 124 -3.46 22.15 -0.17
N ASP A 125 -3.80 21.35 -1.19
CA ASP A 125 -5.17 21.28 -1.71
C ASP A 125 -6.13 20.87 -0.58
N PHE A 126 -5.72 19.96 0.32
CA PHE A 126 -6.53 19.54 1.46
C PHE A 126 -6.80 20.65 2.49
N GLU A 127 -5.81 21.47 2.83
CA GLU A 127 -6.02 22.60 3.75
C GLU A 127 -7.05 23.59 3.20
N LYS A 128 -7.02 23.85 1.90
CA LYS A 128 -8.05 24.65 1.22
C LYS A 128 -9.44 24.06 1.42
N VAL A 129 -9.58 22.73 1.26
CA VAL A 129 -10.87 22.05 1.53
C VAL A 129 -11.31 22.22 2.99
N LEU A 130 -10.39 22.20 3.96
CA LEU A 130 -10.72 22.48 5.37
C LEU A 130 -11.19 23.93 5.59
N GLU A 131 -10.57 24.90 4.91
CA GLU A 131 -10.93 26.32 4.98
C GLU A 131 -12.31 26.60 4.36
N ASP A 132 -12.57 26.02 3.20
CA ASP A 132 -13.82 26.20 2.45
C ASP A 132 -15.02 25.51 3.11
N ASN A 133 -14.79 24.58 4.05
CA ASN A 133 -15.83 23.75 4.66
C ASN A 133 -15.81 23.80 6.21
N PRO A 134 -15.95 24.99 6.84
CA PRO A 134 -15.70 25.17 8.27
C PRO A 134 -16.65 24.40 9.20
N THR A 135 -17.84 24.00 8.71
CA THR A 135 -18.85 23.28 9.52
C THR A 135 -18.74 21.76 9.43
N VAL A 136 -17.85 21.22 8.58
CA VAL A 136 -17.64 19.78 8.42
C VAL A 136 -16.82 19.26 9.59
N GLY A 137 -17.30 18.18 10.22
CA GLY A 137 -16.62 17.58 11.37
C GLY A 137 -16.09 16.18 11.17
N THR A 138 -16.35 15.55 10.02
CA THR A 138 -15.77 14.26 9.67
C THR A 138 -15.27 14.28 8.24
N TYR A 139 -14.00 13.98 8.04
CA TYR A 139 -13.40 13.81 6.72
C TYR A 139 -13.00 12.35 6.54
N ILE A 140 -13.40 11.77 5.42
CA ILE A 140 -12.94 10.45 4.97
C ILE A 140 -11.91 10.69 3.87
N ILE A 141 -10.66 10.31 4.09
CA ILE A 141 -9.57 10.50 3.13
C ILE A 141 -9.16 9.14 2.59
N ASP A 142 -9.65 8.84 1.39
CA ASP A 142 -9.40 7.56 0.74
C ASP A 142 -7.97 7.46 0.24
N GLU A 143 -7.36 6.30 0.44
CA GLU A 143 -5.98 5.99 0.05
C GLU A 143 -4.97 7.04 0.57
N ALA A 144 -5.17 7.44 1.84
CA ALA A 144 -4.40 8.49 2.51
C ALA A 144 -2.88 8.27 2.48
N SER A 145 -2.42 7.02 2.41
CA SER A 145 -0.99 6.70 2.34
C SER A 145 -0.31 7.16 1.05
N PHE A 146 -1.04 7.51 -0.02
CA PHE A 146 -0.43 7.98 -1.28
C PHE A 146 -0.14 9.49 -1.32
N PHE A 147 -0.59 10.25 -0.32
CA PHE A 147 -0.28 11.67 -0.16
C PHE A 147 1.08 11.88 0.51
N ASP A 148 1.54 13.13 0.51
CA ASP A 148 2.76 13.56 1.18
C ASP A 148 2.67 13.46 2.72
N GLU A 149 3.83 13.39 3.39
CA GLU A 149 3.94 13.24 4.83
C GLU A 149 3.29 14.40 5.62
N ARG A 150 3.23 15.59 5.02
CA ARG A 150 2.67 16.78 5.66
C ARG A 150 1.16 16.62 5.93
N LEU A 151 0.45 15.80 5.15
CA LEU A 151 -0.95 15.46 5.43
C LEU A 151 -1.16 14.99 6.87
N ALA A 152 -0.23 14.18 7.42
CA ALA A 152 -0.29 13.67 8.80
C ALA A 152 -0.33 14.77 9.85
N TYR A 153 0.41 15.86 9.62
CA TYR A 153 0.46 16.98 10.55
C TYR A 153 -0.76 17.88 10.39
N VAL A 154 -1.23 18.10 9.16
CA VAL A 154 -2.45 18.87 8.88
C VAL A 154 -3.65 18.23 9.58
N VAL A 155 -3.88 16.92 9.36
CA VAL A 155 -5.02 16.21 9.96
C VAL A 155 -4.90 16.15 11.49
N ARG A 156 -3.70 15.91 12.04
CA ARG A 156 -3.48 15.88 13.49
C ARG A 156 -3.81 17.23 14.12
N ASN A 157 -3.31 18.32 13.55
CA ASN A 157 -3.51 19.66 14.11
C ASN A 157 -4.98 20.08 14.01
N ALA A 158 -5.63 19.87 12.86
CA ALA A 158 -7.06 20.15 12.69
C ALA A 158 -7.92 19.33 13.67
N SER A 159 -7.56 18.07 13.88
CA SER A 159 -8.24 17.17 14.80
C SER A 159 -8.14 17.64 16.26
N LEU A 160 -6.94 18.02 16.71
CA LEU A 160 -6.69 18.48 18.08
C LEU A 160 -7.30 19.87 18.35
N GLN A 161 -7.22 20.78 17.38
CA GLN A 161 -7.65 22.17 17.57
C GLN A 161 -9.16 22.35 17.44
N LYS A 162 -9.78 21.68 16.46
CA LYS A 162 -11.19 21.88 16.10
C LYS A 162 -12.09 20.71 16.47
N GLY A 163 -11.53 19.61 16.99
CA GLY A 163 -12.28 18.40 17.31
C GLY A 163 -12.77 17.64 16.07
N ILE A 164 -12.20 17.91 14.89
CA ILE A 164 -12.52 17.25 13.62
C ILE A 164 -12.09 15.78 13.69
N MET A 165 -12.92 14.91 13.12
CA MET A 165 -12.61 13.50 12.95
C MET A 165 -12.09 13.22 11.54
N PHE A 166 -11.11 12.32 11.47
CA PHE A 166 -10.57 11.81 10.23
C PHE A 166 -10.70 10.29 10.19
N ILE A 167 -11.11 9.76 9.05
CA ILE A 167 -11.13 8.32 8.77
C ILE A 167 -10.24 8.10 7.55
N PHE A 168 -9.33 7.14 7.66
CA PHE A 168 -8.34 6.84 6.62
C PHE A 168 -8.52 5.40 6.13
N PRO A 169 -9.42 5.14 5.17
CA PRO A 169 -9.42 3.90 4.40
C PRO A 169 -8.13 3.86 3.58
N THR A 170 -7.17 3.00 3.94
CA THR A 170 -5.87 3.00 3.25
C THR A 170 -5.15 1.66 3.38
N LEU A 171 -4.28 1.36 2.43
CA LEU A 171 -3.28 0.30 2.61
C LEU A 171 -2.14 0.77 3.50
N ILE A 172 -1.90 0.04 4.60
CA ILE A 172 -0.75 0.26 5.50
C ILE A 172 0.41 -0.67 5.18
N LEU A 173 0.13 -1.90 4.75
CA LEU A 173 1.13 -2.86 4.34
C LEU A 173 1.18 -2.96 2.82
N ASN A 174 2.38 -3.07 2.27
CA ASN A 174 2.60 -3.41 0.87
C ASN A 174 2.56 -4.94 0.65
N PHE A 175 2.75 -5.36 -0.60
CA PHE A 175 2.73 -6.80 -0.95
C PHE A 175 3.81 -7.63 -0.25
N ARG A 176 4.88 -6.99 0.24
CA ARG A 176 5.99 -7.63 0.96
C ARG A 176 5.71 -7.81 2.46
N ARG A 177 4.52 -7.39 2.91
CA ARG A 177 4.12 -7.28 4.33
C ARG A 177 4.91 -6.23 5.11
N ASP A 178 5.56 -5.30 4.42
CA ASP A 178 6.28 -4.17 5.02
C ASP A 178 5.37 -2.92 5.03
N ILE A 179 5.65 -1.94 5.91
CA ILE A 179 4.94 -0.66 5.90
C ILE A 179 5.07 -0.01 4.52
N PHE A 180 3.95 0.45 3.97
CA PHE A 180 3.84 0.86 2.57
C PHE A 180 4.79 2.01 2.22
N ASN A 181 4.82 3.06 3.05
CA ASN A 181 5.70 4.22 2.92
C ASN A 181 5.76 5.05 4.22
N SER A 182 6.53 6.14 4.20
CA SER A 182 6.64 7.10 5.32
C SER A 182 5.30 7.69 5.75
N THR A 183 4.42 8.05 4.79
CA THR A 183 3.09 8.57 5.09
C THR A 183 2.25 7.56 5.86
N ALA A 184 2.23 6.28 5.45
CA ALA A 184 1.53 5.21 6.18
C ALA A 184 2.05 5.05 7.62
N ARG A 185 3.38 5.17 7.82
CA ARG A 185 3.98 5.16 9.15
C ARG A 185 3.50 6.34 10.01
N LEU A 186 3.48 7.55 9.46
CA LEU A 186 3.00 8.74 10.16
C LEU A 186 1.50 8.66 10.45
N MET A 187 0.70 8.10 9.54
CA MET A 187 -0.72 7.84 9.79
C MET A 187 -0.92 6.93 11.00
N LEU A 188 -0.13 5.85 11.12
CA LEU A 188 -0.14 4.98 12.29
C LEU A 188 0.21 5.74 13.57
N GLU A 189 1.25 6.58 13.53
CA GLU A 189 1.71 7.37 14.70
C GLU A 189 0.63 8.32 15.21
N ILE A 190 -0.11 8.98 14.32
CA ILE A 190 -1.15 9.94 14.70
C ILE A 190 -2.50 9.29 15.01
N ALA A 191 -2.72 8.04 14.62
CA ALA A 191 -4.01 7.38 14.77
C ALA A 191 -4.43 7.30 16.25
N THR A 192 -5.72 7.54 16.52
CA THR A 192 -6.33 7.30 17.83
C THR A 192 -7.00 5.94 17.91
N ASP A 193 -7.38 5.40 16.76
CA ASP A 193 -8.15 4.17 16.64
C ASP A 193 -7.67 3.41 15.40
N VAL A 194 -7.64 2.09 15.48
CA VAL A 194 -7.40 1.22 14.32
C VAL A 194 -8.57 0.26 14.19
N ILE A 195 -9.18 0.24 13.01
CA ILE A 195 -10.24 -0.69 12.65
C ILE A 195 -9.66 -1.64 11.59
N PRO A 196 -9.29 -2.88 11.96
CA PRO A 196 -8.87 -3.89 11.00
C PRO A 196 -10.09 -4.51 10.32
N LEU A 197 -10.08 -4.50 8.99
CA LEU A 197 -10.96 -5.28 8.15
C LEU A 197 -10.20 -6.47 7.59
N THR A 198 -10.85 -7.64 7.57
CA THR A 198 -10.36 -8.82 6.88
C THR A 198 -11.12 -9.02 5.58
N ALA A 199 -10.54 -9.80 4.68
CA ALA A 199 -11.22 -10.35 3.51
C ALA A 199 -11.20 -11.88 3.59
N TYR A 200 -11.89 -12.57 2.70
CA TYR A 200 -11.64 -14.00 2.51
C TYR A 200 -10.31 -14.19 1.80
N CYS A 201 -9.56 -15.22 2.19
CA CYS A 201 -8.45 -15.70 1.38
C CYS A 201 -8.97 -16.16 0.03
N GLU A 202 -8.52 -15.52 -1.05
CA GLU A 202 -8.92 -15.82 -2.43
C GLU A 202 -8.13 -16.99 -3.03
N HIS A 203 -7.56 -17.86 -2.19
CA HIS A 203 -7.03 -19.15 -2.63
C HIS A 203 -8.21 -20.12 -2.75
N ASP A 204 -8.32 -20.83 -3.87
CA ASP A 204 -9.49 -21.67 -4.21
C ASP A 204 -9.88 -22.65 -3.09
N ASP A 205 -8.89 -23.25 -2.43
CA ASP A 205 -9.09 -24.22 -1.34
C ASP A 205 -9.07 -23.61 0.08
N CYS A 206 -9.30 -22.30 0.25
CA CYS A 206 -9.19 -21.62 1.56
C CYS A 206 -10.39 -20.73 1.90
N LEU A 207 -10.81 -20.76 3.17
CA LEU A 207 -11.87 -19.90 3.72
C LEU A 207 -11.40 -19.05 4.91
N ARG A 208 -10.10 -19.00 5.19
CA ARG A 208 -9.55 -18.24 6.32
C ARG A 208 -9.57 -16.74 6.05
N ASP A 209 -9.50 -15.96 7.12
CA ASP A 209 -9.27 -14.52 7.04
C ASP A 209 -7.96 -14.21 6.30
N ALA A 210 -8.06 -13.29 5.35
CA ALA A 210 -6.94 -12.68 4.66
C ALA A 210 -6.57 -11.37 5.33
N PHE A 211 -5.27 -11.19 5.55
CA PHE A 211 -4.68 -10.00 6.16
C PHE A 211 -3.75 -9.26 5.18
N TYR A 212 -3.37 -9.92 4.08
CA TYR A 212 -2.34 -9.40 3.18
C TYR A 212 -2.85 -9.27 1.76
N THR A 213 -2.34 -8.23 1.10
CA THR A 213 -2.42 -8.12 -0.34
C THR A 213 -1.30 -8.96 -0.94
N TYR A 214 -1.66 -10.05 -1.60
CA TYR A 214 -0.77 -10.91 -2.36
C TYR A 214 -0.66 -10.42 -3.80
N ARG A 215 0.56 -10.38 -4.32
CA ARG A 215 0.85 -9.97 -5.70
C ARG A 215 1.39 -11.16 -6.47
N TYR A 216 0.85 -11.39 -7.66
CA TYR A 216 1.24 -12.50 -8.51
C TYR A 216 1.08 -12.14 -10.00
N TYR A 217 1.67 -12.95 -10.86
CA TYR A 217 1.48 -12.92 -12.31
C TYR A 217 0.79 -14.20 -12.74
N SER A 218 0.06 -14.15 -13.85
CA SER A 218 -0.56 -15.33 -14.46
C SER A 218 0.15 -15.62 -15.77
N VAL A 219 1.10 -16.54 -15.75
CA VAL A 219 1.95 -16.90 -16.90
C VAL A 219 1.67 -18.35 -17.27
N ASP A 220 1.31 -18.60 -18.54
CA ASP A 220 0.95 -19.93 -19.05
C ASP A 220 -0.13 -20.66 -18.23
N GLY A 221 -1.08 -19.91 -17.69
CA GLY A 221 -2.15 -20.44 -16.84
C GLY A 221 -1.71 -20.78 -15.40
N LEU A 222 -0.48 -20.47 -15.01
CA LEU A 222 0.06 -20.71 -13.68
C LEU A 222 0.12 -19.44 -12.85
N GLU A 223 -0.23 -19.55 -11.58
CA GLU A 223 0.00 -18.50 -10.58
C GLU A 223 1.50 -18.42 -10.26
N CYS A 224 2.09 -17.25 -10.49
CA CYS A 224 3.50 -16.98 -10.28
C CYS A 224 3.64 -15.86 -9.23
N PRO A 225 4.01 -16.17 -7.97
CA PRO A 225 4.18 -15.16 -6.94
C PRO A 225 5.18 -14.07 -7.38
N ALA A 226 4.89 -12.81 -7.07
CA ALA A 226 5.87 -11.74 -7.29
C ALA A 226 7.12 -11.95 -6.42
N LEU A 227 8.30 -11.65 -6.97
CA LEU A 227 9.54 -11.75 -6.23
C LEU A 227 9.63 -10.61 -5.21
N TYR A 228 10.38 -10.81 -4.12
CA TYR A 228 10.53 -9.80 -3.08
C TYR A 228 10.99 -8.44 -3.65
N PHE A 229 11.88 -8.45 -4.63
CA PHE A 229 12.41 -7.24 -5.28
C PHE A 229 11.54 -6.72 -6.44
N ASP A 230 10.32 -7.22 -6.63
CA ASP A 230 9.41 -6.61 -7.61
C ASP A 230 9.12 -5.14 -7.22
N PRO A 231 9.08 -4.21 -8.20
CA PRO A 231 8.87 -2.77 -7.96
C PRO A 231 7.70 -2.49 -7.03
N LEU A 232 7.88 -1.65 -6.02
CA LEU A 232 6.86 -1.41 -4.99
C LEU A 232 5.51 -0.94 -5.58
N ILE A 233 5.54 0.08 -6.44
CA ILE A 233 4.35 0.59 -7.12
C ILE A 233 4.29 -0.02 -8.51
N VAL A 234 3.24 -0.80 -8.76
CA VAL A 234 2.82 -1.18 -10.11
C VAL A 234 1.33 -0.96 -10.13
N VAL A 235 0.85 -0.14 -11.07
CA VAL A 235 -0.57 0.23 -11.11
C VAL A 235 -1.37 -0.95 -11.64
N GLY A 236 -1.98 -1.71 -10.73
CA GLY A 236 -3.00 -2.70 -11.03
C GLY A 236 -4.41 -2.10 -11.04
N GLY A 237 -5.28 -2.69 -11.88
CA GLY A 237 -6.73 -2.50 -11.82
C GLY A 237 -7.43 -3.78 -11.35
N ASP A 238 -8.74 -3.73 -11.15
CA ASP A 238 -9.54 -4.89 -10.70
C ASP A 238 -9.68 -6.00 -11.75
N SER A 239 -9.26 -5.76 -13.00
CA SER A 239 -9.31 -6.78 -14.06
C SER A 239 -8.13 -7.75 -13.96
N THR A 240 -8.41 -9.05 -14.05
CA THR A 240 -7.38 -10.09 -14.18
C THR A 240 -6.55 -9.88 -15.44
N LYS A 241 -5.23 -9.90 -15.29
CA LYS A 241 -4.23 -9.79 -16.35
C LYS A 241 -3.52 -11.12 -16.54
N THR A 242 -3.11 -11.39 -17.77
CA THR A 242 -2.24 -12.51 -18.13
C THR A 242 -0.90 -11.98 -18.63
N GLY A 243 0.15 -12.77 -18.45
CA GLY A 243 1.53 -12.41 -18.80
C GLY A 243 2.32 -11.76 -17.67
N SER A 244 3.44 -11.17 -18.05
CA SER A 244 4.52 -10.74 -17.13
C SER A 244 4.56 -9.24 -16.88
N GLU A 245 3.83 -8.45 -17.66
CA GLU A 245 3.93 -6.99 -17.62
C GLU A 245 3.23 -6.38 -16.41
N ASN A 246 2.02 -6.88 -16.09
CA ASN A 246 1.16 -6.32 -15.06
C ASN A 246 0.76 -7.42 -14.08
N PRO A 247 1.00 -7.26 -12.78
CA PRO A 247 0.59 -8.22 -11.79
C PRO A 247 -0.92 -8.16 -11.52
N ASN A 248 -1.43 -9.26 -11.00
CA ASN A 248 -2.71 -9.36 -10.31
C ASN A 248 -2.51 -9.18 -8.81
N TYR A 249 -3.62 -8.85 -8.13
CA TYR A 249 -3.67 -8.66 -6.69
C TYR A 249 -4.83 -9.48 -6.11
N ALA A 250 -4.57 -10.18 -5.01
CA ALA A 250 -5.57 -10.96 -4.30
C ALA A 250 -5.40 -10.83 -2.78
N SER A 251 -6.47 -11.03 -2.04
CA SER A 251 -6.45 -11.14 -0.59
C SER A 251 -5.96 -12.54 -0.21
N ARG A 252 -4.92 -12.68 0.63
CA ARG A 252 -4.46 -14.00 1.10
C ARG A 252 -4.21 -14.03 2.62
N CYS A 253 -4.40 -15.21 3.22
CA CYS A 253 -4.01 -15.50 4.59
C CYS A 253 -2.49 -15.74 4.69
N ASP A 254 -1.97 -15.95 5.90
CA ASP A 254 -0.53 -16.19 6.12
C ASP A 254 0.03 -17.36 5.31
N GLU A 255 -0.73 -18.45 5.19
CA GLU A 255 -0.28 -19.69 4.53
C GLU A 255 -0.22 -19.58 3.01
N HIS A 256 -1.11 -18.79 2.40
CA HIS A 256 -1.22 -18.66 0.94
C HIS A 256 -0.63 -17.35 0.40
N HIS A 257 0.05 -16.56 1.24
CA HIS A 257 0.77 -15.37 0.80
C HIS A 257 2.26 -15.72 0.63
N PHE A 258 2.62 -16.10 -0.59
CA PHE A 258 3.98 -16.48 -0.97
C PHE A 258 4.82 -15.24 -1.31
N LEU A 259 6.05 -15.16 -0.80
CA LEU A 259 6.97 -14.05 -1.06
C LEU A 259 8.42 -14.56 -1.30
N PRO A 260 8.66 -15.20 -2.46
CA PRO A 260 9.98 -15.74 -2.80
C PRO A 260 11.05 -14.66 -2.98
N GLY A 261 12.32 -15.05 -2.84
CA GLY A 261 13.47 -14.21 -3.16
C GLY A 261 13.89 -13.22 -2.07
N LYS A 262 13.24 -13.20 -0.89
CA LYS A 262 13.62 -12.30 0.21
C LYS A 262 15.05 -12.54 0.69
N GLU A 263 15.44 -13.79 0.98
CA GLU A 263 16.81 -14.10 1.41
C GLU A 263 17.84 -13.84 0.32
N TYR A 264 17.55 -14.25 -0.92
CA TYR A 264 18.37 -13.90 -2.09
C TYR A 264 18.62 -12.39 -2.17
N THR A 265 17.59 -11.57 -1.95
CA THR A 265 17.70 -10.12 -2.02
C THR A 265 18.74 -9.58 -1.04
N PHE A 266 18.69 -10.01 0.23
CA PHE A 266 19.57 -9.49 1.27
C PHE A 266 20.93 -10.16 1.36
N PHE A 267 21.06 -11.44 1.00
CA PHE A 267 22.31 -12.18 1.08
C PHE A 267 23.10 -12.24 -0.23
N SER A 268 22.50 -11.86 -1.37
CA SER A 268 23.17 -11.92 -2.67
C SER A 268 23.02 -10.63 -3.46
N LEU A 269 21.79 -10.26 -3.84
CA LEU A 269 21.58 -9.13 -4.75
C LEU A 269 22.08 -7.80 -4.17
N LYS A 270 21.69 -7.48 -2.93
CA LYS A 270 22.08 -6.24 -2.26
C LYS A 270 23.61 -6.15 -2.00
N PRO A 271 24.27 -7.18 -1.43
CA PRO A 271 25.73 -7.16 -1.30
C PRO A 271 26.48 -6.97 -2.62
N MET A 272 26.02 -7.60 -3.72
CA MET A 272 26.63 -7.39 -5.04
C MET A 272 26.51 -5.94 -5.51
N ALA A 273 25.40 -5.28 -5.22
CA ALA A 273 25.20 -3.86 -5.55
C ALA A 273 26.06 -2.93 -4.68
N GLU A 274 26.16 -3.22 -3.39
CA GLU A 274 27.06 -2.49 -2.48
C GLU A 274 28.52 -2.57 -2.93
N ASP A 275 28.97 -3.74 -3.40
CA ASP A 275 30.31 -3.91 -3.96
C ASP A 275 30.46 -3.26 -5.34
N ALA A 276 29.42 -3.28 -6.17
CA ALA A 276 29.41 -2.54 -7.44
C ALA A 276 29.58 -1.03 -7.21
N ASN A 277 28.93 -0.47 -6.19
CA ASN A 277 29.05 0.94 -5.81
C ASN A 277 30.48 1.31 -5.33
N LYS A 278 31.26 0.32 -4.84
CA LYS A 278 32.70 0.47 -4.54
C LYS A 278 33.60 0.31 -5.77
N GLY A 279 33.03 0.14 -6.96
CA GLY A 279 33.74 -0.06 -8.23
C GLY A 279 33.82 -1.51 -8.71
N ASN A 280 33.39 -2.50 -7.92
CA ASN A 280 33.50 -3.91 -8.26
C ASN A 280 32.23 -4.45 -8.94
N ILE A 281 31.90 -3.92 -10.12
CA ILE A 281 30.62 -4.19 -10.82
C ILE A 281 30.43 -5.64 -11.30
N LYS A 282 31.53 -6.41 -11.43
CA LYS A 282 31.53 -7.72 -12.11
C LYS A 282 30.49 -8.69 -11.54
N ALA A 283 30.38 -8.82 -10.22
CA ALA A 283 29.46 -9.75 -9.59
C ALA A 283 28.00 -9.39 -9.86
N LEU A 284 27.63 -8.12 -9.68
CA LEU A 284 26.28 -7.63 -9.98
C LEU A 284 25.94 -7.85 -11.46
N ARG A 285 26.82 -7.41 -12.37
CA ARG A 285 26.60 -7.57 -13.81
C ARG A 285 26.39 -9.04 -14.18
N THR A 286 27.26 -9.95 -13.71
CA THR A 286 27.12 -11.38 -13.99
C THR A 286 25.79 -11.92 -13.46
N GLU A 287 25.32 -11.45 -12.31
CA GLU A 287 24.02 -11.89 -11.78
C GLU A 287 22.85 -11.35 -12.62
N ILE A 288 22.85 -10.08 -13.00
CA ILE A 288 21.81 -9.50 -13.86
C ILE A 288 21.77 -10.22 -15.23
N ASP A 289 22.94 -10.52 -15.81
CA ASP A 289 23.07 -11.33 -17.04
C ASP A 289 22.48 -12.73 -16.87
N ASN A 290 22.79 -13.40 -15.74
CA ASN A 290 22.20 -14.70 -15.45
C ASN A 290 20.68 -14.63 -15.27
N LEU A 291 20.14 -13.61 -14.60
CA LEU A 291 18.70 -13.43 -14.46
C LEU A 291 18.02 -13.25 -15.82
N LYS A 292 18.67 -12.58 -16.77
CA LYS A 292 18.14 -12.32 -18.12
C LYS A 292 18.22 -13.54 -19.03
N TYR A 293 19.39 -14.16 -19.13
CA TYR A 293 19.69 -15.15 -20.18
C TYR A 293 19.93 -16.56 -19.65
N HIS A 294 20.28 -16.72 -18.37
CA HIS A 294 20.76 -17.98 -17.82
C HIS A 294 20.19 -18.27 -16.43
N MET A 295 18.86 -18.24 -16.29
CA MET A 295 18.17 -18.30 -15.00
C MET A 295 18.70 -19.40 -14.06
N LYS A 296 18.93 -20.62 -14.56
CA LYS A 296 19.46 -21.75 -13.76
C LYS A 296 20.86 -21.52 -13.17
N ARG A 297 21.64 -20.58 -13.71
CA ARG A 297 22.97 -20.19 -13.21
C ARG A 297 22.92 -19.07 -12.18
N SER A 298 21.83 -18.30 -12.13
CA SER A 298 21.63 -17.20 -11.19
C SER A 298 21.70 -17.66 -9.74
N GLN A 299 22.10 -16.75 -8.85
CA GLN A 299 22.03 -17.00 -7.41
C GLN A 299 20.58 -17.07 -6.94
N LEU A 300 19.65 -16.39 -7.62
CA LEU A 300 18.21 -16.49 -7.33
C LEU A 300 17.69 -17.91 -7.49
N TYR A 301 17.91 -18.54 -8.64
CA TYR A 301 17.47 -19.91 -8.89
C TYR A 301 18.08 -20.88 -7.88
N LYS A 302 19.39 -20.76 -7.62
CA LYS A 302 20.09 -21.61 -6.64
C LYS A 302 19.51 -21.45 -5.24
N ASN A 303 19.20 -20.22 -4.83
CA ASN A 303 18.59 -19.95 -3.54
C ASN A 303 17.20 -20.58 -3.43
N LEU A 304 16.31 -20.35 -4.39
CA LEU A 304 14.95 -20.91 -4.36
C LEU A 304 14.98 -22.45 -4.41
N ALA A 305 15.75 -23.03 -5.33
CA ALA A 305 15.85 -24.47 -5.50
C ALA A 305 16.48 -25.18 -4.29
N ALA A 306 17.37 -24.52 -3.55
CA ALA A 306 17.93 -25.08 -2.31
C ALA A 306 16.97 -24.93 -1.13
N ARG A 307 16.32 -23.76 -1.01
CA ARG A 307 15.47 -23.40 0.12
C ARG A 307 14.16 -24.17 0.16
N TYR A 308 13.51 -24.31 -0.99
CA TYR A 308 12.15 -24.86 -1.07
C TYR A 308 12.13 -26.32 -1.52
N LYS A 309 13.30 -26.98 -1.59
CA LYS A 309 13.39 -28.38 -1.96
C LYS A 309 12.62 -29.27 -0.97
N GLY A 310 11.63 -30.00 -1.48
CA GLY A 310 10.77 -30.87 -0.68
C GLY A 310 9.68 -30.13 0.10
N ASP A 311 9.52 -28.82 -0.10
CA ASP A 311 8.37 -28.08 0.40
C ASP A 311 7.11 -28.51 -0.39
N PRO A 312 5.95 -28.70 0.25
CA PRO A 312 4.70 -29.02 -0.46
C PRO A 312 4.32 -27.99 -1.53
N ASN A 313 4.77 -26.74 -1.38
CA ASN A 313 4.53 -25.63 -2.31
C ASN A 313 5.78 -25.30 -3.14
N GLU A 314 6.75 -26.20 -3.27
CA GLU A 314 7.99 -26.00 -4.04
C GLU A 314 7.70 -25.46 -5.45
N GLU A 315 6.69 -26.03 -6.13
CA GLU A 315 6.31 -25.60 -7.48
C GLU A 315 5.83 -24.15 -7.52
N VAL A 316 5.05 -23.70 -6.53
CA VAL A 316 4.57 -22.30 -6.44
C VAL A 316 5.75 -21.33 -6.30
N TYR A 317 6.72 -21.67 -5.44
CA TYR A 317 7.93 -20.86 -5.29
C TYR A 317 8.76 -20.85 -6.58
N MET A 318 8.90 -21.98 -7.26
CA MET A 318 9.66 -22.05 -8.52
C MET A 318 8.94 -21.35 -9.68
N ASN A 319 7.61 -21.27 -9.68
CA ASN A 319 6.83 -20.52 -10.66
C ASN A 319 7.13 -19.01 -10.62
N SER A 320 7.62 -18.47 -9.49
CA SER A 320 8.05 -17.07 -9.41
C SER A 320 9.20 -16.69 -10.36
N LEU A 321 9.88 -17.68 -10.96
CA LEU A 321 10.93 -17.48 -11.96
C LEU A 321 10.43 -17.44 -13.40
N ARG A 322 9.13 -17.66 -13.64
CA ARG A 322 8.51 -17.66 -14.97
C ARG A 322 8.25 -16.27 -15.54
N PRO A 323 7.81 -15.27 -14.75
CA PRO A 323 7.55 -13.94 -15.30
C PRO A 323 8.80 -13.36 -15.96
N ASP A 324 8.58 -12.62 -17.04
CA ASP A 324 9.62 -11.84 -17.70
C ASP A 324 10.12 -10.70 -16.81
N TYR A 325 11.20 -10.08 -17.30
CA TYR A 325 11.78 -8.85 -16.76
C TYR A 325 12.38 -8.99 -15.35
N ILE A 326 12.76 -10.20 -14.92
CA ILE A 326 13.34 -10.42 -13.58
C ILE A 326 14.64 -9.62 -13.39
N ALA A 327 15.49 -9.56 -14.42
CA ALA A 327 16.72 -8.78 -14.40
C ALA A 327 16.44 -7.27 -14.25
N GLU A 328 15.50 -6.76 -15.04
CA GLU A 328 15.02 -5.38 -15.00
C GLU A 328 14.44 -5.02 -13.64
N LYS A 329 13.58 -5.88 -13.07
CA LYS A 329 12.98 -5.71 -11.74
C LYS A 329 14.04 -5.65 -10.63
N ALA A 330 15.01 -6.57 -10.66
CA ALA A 330 16.12 -6.59 -9.70
C ALA A 330 16.95 -5.30 -9.76
N LEU A 331 17.25 -4.82 -10.98
CA LEU A 331 18.04 -3.61 -11.19
C LEU A 331 17.26 -2.34 -10.77
N MET A 332 15.97 -2.25 -11.11
CA MET A 332 15.10 -1.17 -10.66
C MET A 332 14.96 -1.13 -9.13
N TYR A 333 14.84 -2.28 -8.48
CA TYR A 333 14.81 -2.34 -7.01
C TYR A 333 16.08 -1.75 -6.38
N LEU A 334 17.25 -2.13 -6.90
CA LEU A 334 18.54 -1.63 -6.43
C LEU A 334 18.72 -0.12 -6.65
N PHE A 335 18.26 0.38 -7.80
CA PHE A 335 18.30 1.80 -8.14
C PHE A 335 17.28 2.60 -7.32
N ASN A 336 15.99 2.29 -7.49
CA ASN A 336 14.88 3.10 -7.00
C ASN A 336 14.70 3.01 -5.49
N GLU A 337 14.73 1.79 -4.94
CA GLU A 337 14.34 1.55 -3.55
C GLU A 337 15.52 1.46 -2.60
N GLN A 338 16.63 0.85 -3.04
CA GLN A 338 17.84 0.72 -2.21
C GLN A 338 18.84 1.85 -2.40
N ASN A 339 18.75 2.61 -3.50
CA ASN A 339 19.70 3.66 -3.86
C ASN A 339 21.16 3.18 -3.87
N LEU A 340 21.40 1.95 -4.36
CA LEU A 340 22.71 1.31 -4.42
C LEU A 340 23.34 1.29 -5.81
N VAL A 341 22.54 1.55 -6.84
CA VAL A 341 22.98 1.67 -8.23
C VAL A 341 22.80 3.13 -8.65
N SER A 342 23.84 3.74 -9.22
CA SER A 342 23.75 5.09 -9.80
C SER A 342 23.03 5.05 -11.16
N GLU A 343 22.53 6.20 -11.62
CA GLU A 343 21.89 6.31 -12.94
C GLU A 343 22.84 5.89 -14.08
N ASP A 344 24.10 6.34 -14.04
CA ASP A 344 25.12 5.93 -15.03
C ASP A 344 25.33 4.41 -15.07
N MET A 345 25.37 3.77 -13.89
CA MET A 345 25.53 2.32 -13.79
C MET A 345 24.28 1.59 -14.29
N LEU A 346 23.09 2.10 -13.96
CA LEU A 346 21.82 1.60 -14.46
C LEU A 346 21.80 1.61 -16.00
N VAL A 347 22.04 2.78 -16.61
CA VAL A 347 22.08 2.96 -18.07
C VAL A 347 23.13 2.05 -18.71
N ARG A 348 24.32 1.95 -18.12
CA ARG A 348 25.38 1.08 -18.61
C ARG A 348 24.97 -0.39 -18.62
N ILE A 349 24.42 -0.92 -17.52
CA ILE A 349 24.00 -2.32 -17.44
C ILE A 349 22.85 -2.60 -18.40
N VAL A 350 21.88 -1.67 -18.50
CA VAL A 350 20.76 -1.75 -19.45
C VAL A 350 21.28 -1.86 -20.89
N ASN A 351 22.25 -1.02 -21.26
CA ASN A 351 22.88 -1.04 -22.59
C ASN A 351 23.66 -2.34 -22.85
N GLU A 352 24.51 -2.75 -21.90
CA GLU A 352 25.40 -3.90 -22.07
C GLU A 352 24.66 -5.25 -22.12
N LEU A 353 23.48 -5.33 -21.50
CA LEU A 353 22.69 -6.56 -21.37
C LEU A 353 21.35 -6.51 -22.11
N ASP A 354 21.14 -5.53 -22.99
CA ASP A 354 19.92 -5.36 -23.80
C ASP A 354 18.63 -5.54 -22.99
N LEU A 355 18.56 -4.84 -21.86
CA LEU A 355 17.40 -4.87 -20.97
C LEU A 355 16.23 -4.06 -21.53
N ASN A 356 15.00 -4.44 -21.18
CA ASN A 356 13.81 -3.78 -21.73
C ASN A 356 13.64 -2.35 -21.17
N ARG A 357 13.98 -1.35 -21.99
CA ARG A 357 13.94 0.08 -21.63
C ARG A 357 12.52 0.57 -21.38
N GLU A 358 11.60 0.29 -22.30
CA GLU A 358 10.21 0.75 -22.23
C GLU A 358 9.54 0.30 -20.92
N TYR A 359 9.74 -0.98 -20.55
CA TYR A 359 9.26 -1.53 -19.30
C TYR A 359 9.86 -0.77 -18.09
N MET A 360 11.18 -0.57 -18.07
CA MET A 360 11.85 0.09 -16.97
C MET A 360 11.46 1.56 -16.83
N GLU A 361 11.41 2.32 -17.92
CA GLU A 361 11.04 3.75 -17.91
C GLU A 361 9.61 3.95 -17.41
N ARG A 362 8.66 3.13 -17.90
CA ARG A 362 7.27 3.14 -17.43
C ARG A 362 7.20 2.89 -15.92
N VAL A 363 7.81 1.81 -15.45
CA VAL A 363 7.74 1.41 -14.04
C VAL A 363 8.47 2.41 -13.13
N LEU A 364 9.63 2.92 -13.53
CA LEU A 364 10.36 3.93 -12.75
C LEU A 364 9.59 5.25 -12.65
N THR A 365 8.87 5.63 -13.70
CA THR A 365 7.95 6.78 -13.69
C THR A 365 6.82 6.57 -12.69
N ASP A 366 6.16 5.40 -12.69
CA ASP A 366 5.11 5.06 -11.73
C ASP A 366 5.62 5.08 -10.28
N ASN A 367 6.89 4.75 -10.07
CA ASN A 367 7.57 4.80 -8.78
C ASN A 367 8.17 6.18 -8.44
N ARG A 368 7.81 7.23 -9.19
CA ARG A 368 8.23 8.63 -8.98
C ARG A 368 9.76 8.87 -9.07
N ARG A 369 10.47 8.03 -9.82
CA ARG A 369 11.92 8.19 -10.09
C ARG A 369 12.24 7.94 -11.57
N PRO A 370 11.70 8.77 -12.48
CA PRO A 370 11.89 8.59 -13.92
C PRO A 370 13.37 8.71 -14.31
N VAL A 371 13.78 7.93 -15.31
CA VAL A 371 15.13 7.94 -15.91
C VAL A 371 14.96 7.86 -17.43
N SER A 372 15.81 8.56 -18.17
CA SER A 372 15.89 8.45 -19.62
C SER A 372 16.95 7.41 -20.00
N LEU A 373 16.54 6.22 -20.41
CA LEU A 373 17.49 5.15 -20.78
C LEU A 373 18.02 5.33 -22.21
N ASP A 374 17.43 6.20 -23.02
CA ASP A 374 17.87 6.51 -24.39
C ASP A 374 19.12 7.41 -24.49
N GLN A 375 19.63 7.92 -23.36
CA GLN A 375 20.89 8.65 -23.38
C GLN A 375 22.03 7.68 -23.69
N GLY A 376 22.47 7.67 -24.96
CA GLY A 376 23.70 7.02 -25.36
C GLY A 376 24.82 7.50 -24.44
N LEU A 377 25.57 6.55 -23.88
CA LEU A 377 26.76 6.84 -23.10
C LEU A 377 27.68 7.73 -23.95
N LEU A 378 27.71 9.03 -23.66
CA LEU A 378 28.70 9.95 -24.18
C LEU A 378 30.03 9.64 -23.48
N PHE A 379 30.67 8.53 -23.83
CA PHE A 379 32.01 8.18 -23.37
C PHE A 379 32.86 7.66 -24.52
#